data_AF-A0A7J9PIQ8-F1
#
_entry.id   AF-A0A7J9PIQ8-F1
#
_cell.length_a   1.000
_cell.length_b   1.000
_cell.length_c   1.000
_cell.angle_alpha   90.00
_cell.angle_beta   90.00
_cell.angle_gamma   90.00
#
_symmetry.space_group_name_H-M   'P 1'
#
loop_
_entity.id
_entity.type
_entity.pdbx_description
1 polymer ?
#
loop_
_entity_poly.entity_id
_entity_poly.type
_entity_poly.pdbx_seq_one_letter_code
_entity_poly.pdbx_strand_id
1 'polypeptide(L)'
;MENGKIKIYIIFTLLLLILIIFNPFYGFLVSITVVVITKRFEVISKKWIFFSIYLVLFYYFVMGQNGLINAYRLLAYVFTIQWFINSVSIEALIKFISNYNRDLGIGPWMTFSTIEVAKREFETTKNAQLSRGLNKKGLINKYRSYYSIISPLIVKLYISALNRSRSLLSKCYD
;
A
#
# COMPACT_ATOMS: atom_id res chain seq x y z
N MET A 1 -1.95 -17.09 -19.03
CA MET A 1 -0.59 -17.03 -18.43
C MET A 1 -0.51 -16.16 -17.18
N GLU A 2 -1.14 -14.98 -17.10
CA GLU A 2 -1.00 -14.07 -15.95
C GLU A 2 -1.54 -14.62 -14.61
N ASN A 3 -2.71 -15.28 -14.62
CA ASN A 3 -3.27 -15.89 -13.40
C ASN A 3 -2.35 -16.96 -12.78
N GLY A 4 -1.62 -17.71 -13.61
CA GLY A 4 -0.66 -18.71 -13.12
C GLY A 4 0.53 -18.06 -12.40
N LYS A 5 1.04 -16.94 -12.93
CA LYS A 5 2.13 -16.18 -12.29
C LYS A 5 1.72 -15.63 -10.93
N ILE A 6 0.51 -15.07 -10.80
CA ILE A 6 0.02 -14.55 -9.50
C ILE A 6 -0.10 -15.65 -8.46
N LYS A 7 -0.63 -16.84 -8.82
CA LYS A 7 -0.68 -17.97 -7.89
C LYS A 7 0.69 -18.33 -7.36
N ILE A 8 1.70 -18.38 -8.23
CA ILE A 8 3.09 -18.66 -7.84
C ILE A 8 3.61 -17.58 -6.89
N TYR A 9 3.40 -16.29 -7.20
CA TYR A 9 3.82 -15.20 -6.32
C TYR A 9 3.15 -15.25 -4.95
N ILE A 10 1.84 -15.55 -4.88
CA ILE A 10 1.12 -15.69 -3.61
C ILE A 10 1.65 -16.87 -2.80
N ILE A 11 1.78 -18.05 -3.41
CA ILE A 11 2.29 -19.25 -2.74
C ILE A 11 3.71 -19.00 -2.23
N PHE A 12 4.57 -18.41 -3.05
CA PHE A 12 5.95 -18.10 -2.67
C PHE A 12 6.00 -17.06 -1.54
N THR A 13 5.13 -16.05 -1.58
CA THR A 13 5.01 -15.07 -0.48
C THR A 13 4.59 -15.74 0.82
N LEU A 14 3.58 -16.62 0.78
CA LEU A 14 3.14 -17.38 1.96
C LEU A 14 4.26 -18.25 2.52
N LEU A 15 5.04 -18.90 1.64
CA LEU A 15 6.19 -19.71 2.04
C LEU A 15 7.26 -18.85 2.74
N LEU A 16 7.57 -17.66 2.21
CA LEU A 16 8.47 -16.71 2.87
C LEU A 16 7.94 -16.28 4.24
N LEU A 17 6.65 -15.94 4.34
CA LEU A 17 6.04 -15.53 5.61
C LEU A 17 6.11 -16.66 6.66
N ILE A 18 5.85 -17.90 6.25
CA ILE A 18 6.01 -19.08 7.11
C ILE A 18 7.46 -19.22 7.57
N LEU A 19 8.42 -19.10 6.65
CA LEU A 19 9.85 -19.17 6.98
C LEU A 19 10.25 -18.10 8.00
N ILE A 20 9.72 -16.87 7.87
CA ILE A 20 9.97 -15.76 8.80
C ILE A 20 9.44 -16.04 10.21
N ILE A 21 8.31 -16.74 10.33
CA ILE A 21 7.73 -17.11 11.63
C ILE A 21 8.67 -18.09 12.35
N PHE A 22 9.05 -19.17 11.66
CA PHE A 22 9.85 -20.26 12.24
C PHE A 22 11.32 -19.92 12.43
N ASN A 23 11.93 -19.19 11.50
CA ASN A 23 13.32 -18.78 11.61
C ASN A 23 13.54 -17.35 11.04
N PRO A 24 13.49 -16.32 11.90
CA PRO A 24 13.60 -14.93 11.47
C PRO A 24 14.91 -14.58 10.74
N PHE A 25 16.02 -15.23 11.11
CA PHE A 25 17.31 -14.97 10.49
C PHE A 25 17.36 -15.50 9.05
N TYR A 26 16.95 -16.76 8.84
CA TYR A 26 16.84 -17.30 7.48
C TYR A 26 15.74 -16.62 6.67
N GLY A 27 14.61 -16.28 7.30
CA GLY A 27 13.55 -15.49 6.67
C GLY A 27 14.07 -14.16 6.12
N PHE A 28 14.90 -13.45 6.89
CA PHE A 28 15.55 -12.21 6.47
C PHE A 28 16.51 -12.43 5.29
N LEU A 29 17.42 -13.40 5.40
CA LEU A 29 18.39 -13.71 4.35
C LEU A 29 17.71 -14.07 3.03
N VAL A 30 16.71 -14.96 3.07
CA VAL A 30 15.97 -15.39 1.87
C VAL A 30 15.17 -14.24 1.28
N SER A 31 14.54 -13.40 2.11
CA SER A 31 13.82 -12.22 1.62
C SER A 31 14.75 -11.25 0.88
N ILE A 32 15.95 -11.02 1.41
CA ILE A 32 16.96 -10.18 0.75
C ILE A 32 17.43 -10.80 -0.56
N THR A 33 17.77 -12.09 -0.58
CA THR A 33 18.28 -12.73 -1.81
C THR A 33 17.23 -12.70 -2.92
N VAL A 34 15.97 -12.99 -2.61
CA VAL A 34 14.85 -12.87 -3.56
C VAL A 34 14.78 -11.46 -4.14
N VAL A 35 14.90 -10.45 -3.30
CA VAL A 35 14.84 -9.06 -3.73
C VAL A 35 16.04 -8.67 -4.61
N VAL A 36 17.25 -9.06 -4.22
CA VAL A 36 18.48 -8.78 -4.98
C VAL A 36 18.45 -9.46 -6.35
N ILE A 37 18.04 -10.73 -6.41
CA ILE A 37 17.97 -11.51 -7.66
C ILE A 37 16.94 -10.93 -8.61
N THR A 38 15.76 -10.57 -8.10
CA THR A 38 14.66 -10.10 -8.95
C THR A 38 14.84 -8.67 -9.43
N LYS A 39 15.76 -7.89 -8.83
CA LYS A 39 15.98 -6.46 -9.10
C LYS A 39 14.70 -5.61 -9.06
N ARG A 40 13.63 -6.13 -8.46
CA ARG A 40 12.31 -5.48 -8.41
C ARG A 40 12.19 -4.49 -7.26
N PHE A 41 13.30 -3.99 -6.77
CA PHE A 41 13.34 -3.20 -5.56
C PHE A 41 14.58 -2.32 -5.56
N GLU A 42 14.38 -1.06 -5.23
CA GLU A 42 15.44 -0.15 -4.83
C GLU A 42 15.90 -0.41 -3.38
N VAL A 43 16.07 -1.68 -2.96
CA VAL A 43 16.60 -2.02 -1.60
C VAL A 43 17.96 -1.38 -1.39
N ILE A 44 18.68 -1.19 -2.49
CA ILE A 44 20.02 -0.62 -2.52
C ILE A 44 19.97 0.92 -2.65
N SER A 45 18.79 1.54 -2.53
CA SER A 45 18.77 2.97 -2.26
C SER A 45 19.34 3.21 -0.86
N LYS A 46 20.19 4.22 -0.73
CA LYS A 46 20.86 4.56 0.54
C LYS A 46 19.87 4.62 1.72
N LYS A 47 18.64 5.09 1.47
CA LYS A 47 17.59 5.22 2.48
C LYS A 47 17.19 3.88 3.11
N TRP A 48 17.06 2.81 2.34
CA TRP A 48 16.66 1.49 2.83
C TRP A 48 17.76 0.81 3.66
N ILE A 49 19.02 1.01 3.27
CA ILE A 49 20.18 0.56 4.04
C ILE A 49 20.21 1.26 5.40
N PHE A 50 20.08 2.60 5.41
CA PHE A 50 20.04 3.36 6.66
C PHE A 50 18.85 2.99 7.54
N PHE A 51 17.66 2.79 6.95
CA PHE A 51 16.48 2.33 7.68
C PHE A 51 16.71 0.97 8.32
N SER A 52 17.30 0.02 7.59
CA SER A 52 17.55 -1.33 8.10
C SER A 52 18.55 -1.32 9.25
N ILE A 53 19.64 -0.55 9.11
CA ILE A 53 20.64 -0.37 10.18
C ILE A 53 20.00 0.29 11.41
N TYR A 54 19.26 1.38 11.21
CA TYR A 54 18.56 2.08 12.29
C TYR A 54 17.63 1.14 13.04
N LEU A 55 16.87 0.32 12.32
CA LEU A 55 15.90 -0.60 12.92
C LEU A 55 16.61 -1.68 13.77
N VAL A 56 17.67 -2.29 13.24
CA VAL A 56 18.46 -3.29 13.98
C VAL A 56 19.06 -2.68 15.23
N LEU A 57 19.66 -1.49 15.13
CA LEU A 57 20.22 -0.78 16.28
C LEU A 57 19.15 -0.42 17.30
N PHE A 58 18.02 0.15 16.87
CA PHE A 58 16.91 0.54 17.74
C PHE A 58 16.43 -0.65 18.57
N TYR A 59 16.13 -1.78 17.93
CA TYR A 59 15.68 -2.97 18.63
C TYR A 59 16.76 -3.57 19.54
N TYR A 60 18.02 -3.55 19.11
CA TYR A 60 19.14 -4.01 19.94
C TYR A 60 19.31 -3.14 21.20
N PHE A 61 19.20 -1.82 21.08
CA PHE A 61 19.30 -0.90 22.23
C PHE A 61 18.13 -1.07 23.21
N VAL A 62 16.92 -1.33 22.73
CA VAL A 62 15.72 -1.46 23.58
C VAL A 62 15.61 -2.84 24.24
N MET A 63 15.95 -3.92 23.52
CA MET A 63 15.66 -5.30 23.94
C MET A 63 16.90 -6.23 23.95
N GLY A 64 18.10 -5.69 23.72
CA GLY A 64 19.32 -6.49 23.64
C GLY A 64 19.30 -7.52 22.50
N GLN A 65 19.85 -8.70 22.75
CA GLN A 65 19.93 -9.77 21.74
C GLN A 65 18.56 -10.27 21.25
N ASN A 66 17.55 -10.30 22.12
CA ASN A 66 16.18 -10.68 21.74
C ASN A 66 15.57 -9.65 20.77
N GLY A 67 15.99 -8.39 20.84
CA GLY A 67 15.64 -7.35 19.90
C GLY A 67 16.08 -7.65 18.46
N LEU A 68 17.23 -8.29 18.28
CA LEU A 68 17.75 -8.62 16.94
C LEU A 68 16.81 -9.58 16.20
N ILE A 69 16.27 -10.58 16.89
CA ILE A 69 15.32 -11.54 16.32
C ILE A 69 14.07 -10.81 15.81
N ASN A 70 13.54 -9.87 16.60
CA ASN A 70 12.38 -9.07 16.22
C ASN A 70 12.71 -8.11 15.07
N ALA A 71 13.89 -7.50 15.06
CA ALA A 71 14.35 -6.65 13.98
C ALA A 71 14.45 -7.42 12.66
N TYR A 72 15.07 -8.60 12.66
CA TYR A 72 15.17 -9.47 11.48
C TYR A 72 13.79 -9.90 11.00
N ARG A 73 12.90 -10.28 11.91
CA ARG A 73 11.52 -10.66 11.57
C ARG A 73 10.79 -9.53 10.86
N LEU A 74 10.87 -8.31 11.42
CA LEU A 74 10.22 -7.14 10.85
C LEU A 74 10.80 -6.77 9.48
N LEU A 75 12.13 -6.77 9.34
CA LEU A 75 12.78 -6.50 8.06
C LEU A 75 12.40 -7.55 7.01
N ALA A 76 12.36 -8.82 7.38
CA ALA A 76 11.97 -9.88 6.47
C ALA A 76 10.51 -9.72 5.98
N TYR A 77 9.59 -9.34 6.86
CA TYR A 77 8.22 -9.01 6.47
C TYR A 77 8.17 -7.85 5.49
N VAL A 78 8.87 -6.76 5.79
CA VAL A 78 8.91 -5.57 4.93
C VAL A 78 9.46 -5.92 3.55
N PHE A 79 10.58 -6.65 3.47
CA PHE A 79 11.16 -7.05 2.19
C PHE A 79 10.25 -8.00 1.41
N THR A 80 9.63 -8.98 2.08
CA THR A 80 8.71 -9.94 1.44
C THR A 80 7.47 -9.24 0.89
N ILE A 81 6.80 -8.40 1.68
CA ILE A 81 5.59 -7.68 1.26
C ILE A 81 5.90 -6.71 0.12
N GLN A 82 6.98 -5.94 0.25
CA GLN A 82 7.35 -4.98 -0.78
C GLN A 82 7.78 -5.67 -2.08
N TRP A 83 8.48 -6.80 -2.00
CA TRP A 83 8.75 -7.64 -3.17
C TRP A 83 7.46 -8.08 -3.86
N PHE A 84 6.47 -8.57 -3.09
CA PHE A 84 5.18 -9.00 -3.65
C PHE A 84 4.45 -7.85 -4.35
N ILE A 85 4.35 -6.68 -3.69
CA ILE A 85 3.71 -5.48 -4.24
C ILE A 85 4.40 -5.03 -5.55
N ASN A 86 5.73 -5.10 -5.61
CA ASN A 86 6.47 -4.74 -6.83
C ASN A 86 6.46 -5.86 -7.89
N SER A 87 6.06 -7.08 -7.51
CA SER A 87 6.04 -8.24 -8.41
C SER A 87 4.71 -8.40 -9.15
N VAL A 88 3.62 -7.95 -8.54
CA VAL A 88 2.25 -8.13 -9.04
C VAL A 88 1.60 -6.77 -9.29
N SER A 89 1.10 -6.54 -10.52
CA SER A 89 0.34 -5.32 -10.79
C SER A 89 -1.02 -5.37 -10.08
N ILE A 90 -1.51 -4.19 -9.69
CA ILE A 90 -2.79 -4.06 -9.01
C ILE A 90 -3.93 -4.58 -9.89
N GLU A 91 -3.92 -4.32 -11.21
CA GLU A 91 -4.97 -4.83 -12.10
C GLU A 91 -4.99 -6.35 -12.13
N ALA A 92 -3.81 -6.97 -12.15
CA ALA A 92 -3.67 -8.42 -12.18
C ALA A 92 -4.14 -9.04 -10.85
N LEU A 93 -3.83 -8.40 -9.71
CA LEU A 93 -4.32 -8.83 -8.38
C LEU A 93 -5.85 -8.73 -8.28
N ILE A 94 -6.44 -7.62 -8.74
CA ILE A 94 -7.89 -7.43 -8.75
C ILE A 94 -8.55 -8.48 -9.63
N LYS A 95 -8.04 -8.70 -10.85
CA LYS A 95 -8.55 -9.73 -11.76
C LYS A 95 -8.47 -11.12 -11.13
N PHE A 96 -7.38 -11.42 -10.43
CA PHE A 96 -7.24 -12.67 -9.69
C PHE A 96 -8.34 -12.81 -8.64
N ILE A 97 -8.55 -11.82 -7.77
CA ILE A 97 -9.61 -11.83 -6.75
C ILE A 97 -11.00 -11.98 -7.39
N SER A 98 -11.29 -11.19 -8.44
CA SER A 98 -12.57 -11.24 -9.17
C SER A 98 -12.88 -12.63 -9.75
N ASN A 99 -11.85 -13.42 -10.11
CA ASN A 99 -12.06 -14.78 -10.61
C ASN A 99 -12.50 -15.75 -9.51
N TYR A 100 -12.16 -15.48 -8.24
CA TYR A 100 -12.62 -16.29 -7.10
C TYR A 100 -13.98 -15.81 -6.59
N ASN A 101 -14.15 -14.49 -6.47
CA ASN A 101 -15.41 -13.89 -6.08
C ASN A 101 -15.52 -12.52 -6.77
N ARG A 102 -16.52 -12.39 -7.64
CA ARG A 102 -16.73 -11.20 -8.46
C ARG A 102 -16.94 -9.96 -7.59
N ASP A 103 -17.71 -10.07 -6.51
CA ASP A 103 -18.08 -8.95 -5.63
C ASP A 103 -16.88 -8.43 -4.85
N LEU A 104 -16.02 -9.33 -4.38
CA LEU A 104 -14.76 -8.96 -3.71
C LEU A 104 -13.79 -8.22 -4.63
N GLY A 105 -13.89 -8.42 -5.94
CA GLY A 105 -13.06 -7.75 -6.92
C GLY A 105 -13.59 -6.37 -7.36
N ILE A 106 -14.91 -6.19 -7.37
CA ILE A 106 -15.57 -4.95 -7.81
C ILE A 106 -15.18 -3.76 -6.92
N GLY A 107 -15.18 -3.93 -5.60
CA GLY A 107 -14.87 -2.85 -4.65
C GLY A 107 -13.46 -2.25 -4.86
N PRO A 108 -12.39 -3.06 -4.80
CA PRO A 108 -11.04 -2.62 -5.13
C PRO A 108 -10.95 -2.03 -6.54
N TRP A 109 -11.54 -2.67 -7.54
CA TRP A 109 -11.56 -2.17 -8.92
C TRP A 109 -12.15 -0.76 -9.03
N MET A 110 -13.33 -0.53 -8.43
CA MET A 110 -13.97 0.79 -8.41
C MET A 110 -13.11 1.81 -7.67
N THR A 111 -12.51 1.41 -6.54
CA THR A 111 -11.63 2.25 -5.74
C THR A 111 -10.44 2.72 -6.58
N PHE A 112 -9.68 1.80 -7.17
CA PHE A 112 -8.52 2.13 -8.00
C PHE A 112 -8.90 2.97 -9.23
N SER A 113 -10.04 2.67 -9.87
CA SER A 113 -10.54 3.49 -10.99
C SER A 113 -10.87 4.94 -10.61
N THR A 114 -11.13 5.19 -9.32
CA THR A 114 -11.51 6.52 -8.81
C THR A 114 -10.33 7.27 -8.19
N ILE A 115 -9.21 6.61 -7.91
CA ILE A 115 -8.04 7.23 -7.26
C ILE A 115 -7.52 8.44 -8.04
N GLU A 116 -7.41 8.35 -9.37
CA GLU A 116 -6.91 9.47 -10.18
C GLU A 116 -7.88 10.65 -10.22
N VAL A 117 -9.19 10.36 -10.22
CA VAL A 117 -10.23 11.39 -10.10
C VAL A 117 -10.15 12.06 -8.74
N ALA A 118 -10.03 11.27 -7.66
CA ALA A 118 -9.89 11.77 -6.31
C ALA A 118 -8.63 12.64 -6.13
N LYS A 119 -7.50 12.24 -6.72
CA LYS A 119 -6.25 13.04 -6.72
C LYS A 119 -6.43 14.39 -7.39
N ARG A 120 -7.08 14.43 -8.56
CA ARG A 120 -7.38 15.69 -9.26
C ARG A 120 -8.31 16.57 -8.43
N GLU A 121 -9.38 16.02 -7.88
CA GLU A 121 -10.31 16.76 -7.02
C GLU A 121 -9.66 17.28 -5.74
N PHE A 122 -8.75 16.49 -5.16
CA PHE A 122 -7.96 16.92 -4.00
C PHE A 122 -7.10 18.14 -4.34
N GLU A 123 -6.34 18.11 -5.44
CA GLU A 123 -5.49 19.24 -5.84
C GLU A 123 -6.32 20.49 -6.20
N THR A 124 -7.43 20.34 -6.92
CA THR A 124 -8.36 21.44 -7.22
C THR A 124 -8.89 22.07 -5.94
N THR A 125 -9.34 21.25 -5.00
CA THR A 125 -9.90 21.71 -3.73
C THR A 125 -8.84 22.39 -2.86
N LYS A 126 -7.65 21.81 -2.79
CA LYS A 126 -6.49 22.38 -2.10
C LYS A 126 -6.11 23.75 -2.65
N ASN A 127 -6.06 23.91 -3.98
CA ASN A 127 -5.73 25.19 -4.62
C ASN A 127 -6.81 26.25 -4.40
N ALA A 128 -8.09 25.85 -4.44
CA ALA A 128 -9.20 26.73 -4.12
C ALA A 128 -9.14 27.21 -2.66
N GLN A 129 -8.83 26.32 -1.72
CA GLN A 129 -8.70 26.69 -0.31
C GLN A 129 -7.46 27.58 -0.07
N LEU A 130 -6.32 27.27 -0.69
CA LEU A 130 -5.12 28.12 -0.61
C LEU A 130 -5.40 29.53 -1.12
N SER A 131 -6.15 29.67 -2.22
CA SER A 131 -6.55 30.97 -2.78
C SER A 131 -7.46 31.77 -1.84
N ARG A 132 -8.16 31.09 -0.92
CA ARG A 132 -9.00 31.70 0.13
C ARG A 132 -8.22 32.05 1.41
N GLY A 133 -6.89 31.97 1.39
CA GLY A 133 -6.04 32.36 2.52
C GLY A 133 -5.85 31.27 3.58
N LEU A 134 -5.85 29.99 3.18
CA LEU A 134 -5.65 28.87 4.10
C LEU A 134 -4.34 28.99 4.91
N ASN A 135 -4.45 29.25 6.21
CA ASN A 135 -3.30 29.36 7.10
C ASN A 135 -2.89 27.99 7.67
N LYS A 136 -1.65 27.56 7.42
CA LYS A 136 -1.09 26.30 7.91
C LYS A 136 -0.21 26.44 9.16
N LYS A 137 -0.06 27.65 9.71
CA LYS A 137 0.79 27.91 10.88
C LYS A 137 0.05 27.55 12.18
N GLY A 138 0.67 26.69 12.98
CA GLY A 138 0.11 26.19 14.24
C GLY A 138 -0.73 24.91 14.07
N LEU A 139 -0.73 24.07 15.11
CA LEU A 139 -1.32 22.73 15.06
C LEU A 139 -2.83 22.76 14.74
N ILE A 140 -3.58 23.64 15.41
CA ILE A 140 -5.04 23.78 15.26
C ILE A 140 -5.40 24.26 13.84
N ASN A 141 -4.67 25.25 13.32
CA ASN A 141 -4.91 25.77 11.97
C ASN A 141 -4.53 24.75 10.90
N LYS A 142 -3.50 23.93 11.14
CA LYS A 142 -3.14 22.81 10.28
C LYS A 142 -4.25 21.75 10.22
N TYR A 143 -4.86 21.43 11.36
CA TYR A 143 -6.03 20.54 11.40
C TYR A 143 -7.22 21.12 10.63
N ARG A 144 -7.60 22.38 10.91
CA ARG A 144 -8.69 23.08 10.18
C ARG A 144 -8.43 23.15 8.67
N SER A 145 -7.17 23.35 8.30
CA SER A 145 -6.69 23.33 6.92
C SER A 145 -6.86 21.98 6.23
N TYR A 146 -6.62 20.87 6.93
CA TYR A 146 -6.90 19.54 6.38
C TYR A 146 -8.40 19.30 6.25
N TYR A 147 -9.17 19.67 7.27
CA TYR A 147 -10.61 19.47 7.28
C TYR A 147 -11.32 20.24 6.16
N SER A 148 -10.91 21.49 5.89
CA SER A 148 -11.47 22.31 4.81
C SER A 148 -11.20 21.75 3.40
N ILE A 149 -10.25 20.81 3.26
CA ILE A 149 -9.97 20.11 2.01
C ILE A 149 -10.66 18.74 1.99
N ILE A 150 -10.57 17.98 3.09
CA ILE A 150 -11.10 16.61 3.19
C ILE A 150 -12.63 16.61 3.15
N SER A 151 -13.29 17.50 3.89
CA SER A 151 -14.76 17.54 3.95
C SER A 151 -15.40 17.73 2.57
N PRO A 152 -15.04 18.76 1.77
CA PRO A 152 -15.60 18.89 0.41
C PRO A 152 -15.15 17.77 -0.54
N LEU A 153 -13.96 17.19 -0.37
CA LEU A 153 -13.53 16.05 -1.16
C LEU A 153 -14.44 14.83 -0.93
N ILE A 154 -14.77 14.50 0.32
CA ILE A 154 -15.68 13.40 0.65
C ILE A 154 -17.05 13.61 0.01
N VAL A 155 -17.61 14.81 0.12
CA VAL A 155 -18.91 15.14 -0.48
C VAL A 155 -18.88 14.95 -2.00
N LYS A 156 -17.82 15.44 -2.67
CA LYS A 156 -17.66 15.27 -4.13
C LYS A 156 -17.55 13.80 -4.53
N LEU A 157 -16.75 13.01 -3.81
CA LEU A 157 -16.59 11.58 -4.08
C LEU A 157 -17.89 10.81 -3.84
N TYR A 158 -18.66 11.18 -2.82
CA TYR A 158 -19.96 10.59 -2.55
C TYR A 158 -20.98 10.90 -3.66
N ILE A 159 -21.07 12.16 -4.10
CA ILE A 159 -21.93 12.54 -5.24
C ILE A 159 -21.50 11.80 -6.50
N SER A 160 -20.19 11.68 -6.75
CA SER A 160 -19.65 10.92 -7.88
C SER A 160 -20.06 9.45 -7.83
N ALA A 161 -19.99 8.83 -6.64
CA ALA A 161 -20.42 7.45 -6.43
C ALA A 161 -21.93 7.26 -6.68
N LEU A 162 -22.78 8.17 -6.18
CA LEU A 162 -24.22 8.14 -6.44
C LEU A 162 -24.53 8.26 -7.94
N ASN A 163 -23.89 9.18 -8.64
CA ASN A 163 -24.08 9.35 -10.08
C ASN A 163 -23.64 8.12 -10.86
N ARG A 164 -22.52 7.51 -10.46
CA ARG A 164 -22.02 6.27 -11.06
C ARG A 164 -22.95 5.09 -10.80
N SER A 165 -23.46 4.95 -9.58
CA SER A 165 -24.47 3.94 -9.23
C SER A 165 -25.73 4.07 -10.09
N ARG A 166 -26.29 5.29 -10.21
CA ARG A 166 -27.45 5.56 -11.09
C ARG A 166 -27.16 5.20 -12.55
N SER A 167 -25.98 5.54 -13.05
CA SER A 167 -25.56 5.20 -14.42
C SER A 167 -25.34 3.70 -14.64
N LEU A 168 -25.01 2.93 -13.60
CA LEU A 168 -24.87 1.48 -13.68
C LEU A 168 -26.25 0.80 -13.67
N LEU A 169 -27.15 1.26 -12.79
CA LEU A 169 -28.55 0.82 -12.76
C LEU A 169 -29.26 1.06 -14.10
N SER A 170 -29.02 2.22 -14.74
CA SER A 170 -29.58 2.52 -16.06
C SER A 170 -29.05 1.61 -17.18
N LYS A 171 -27.96 0.87 -16.93
CA LYS A 171 -27.36 -0.11 -17.84
C LYS A 171 -27.71 -1.55 -17.45
N CYS A 172 -28.69 -1.75 -16.57
CA CYS A 172 -29.12 -3.05 -16.06
C CYS A 172 -28.01 -3.82 -15.34
N TYR A 173 -27.11 -3.11 -14.64
CA TYR A 173 -26.26 -3.74 -13.63
C TYR A 173 -27.02 -3.78 -12.30
N ASP A 174 -27.26 -4.98 -11.80
CA ASP A 174 -27.85 -5.25 -10.48
C ASP A 174 -26.85 -4.97 -9.34
#